data_AF-H6C227-F1
#
_entry.id   AF-H6C227-F1
#
_cell.length_a   1.000
_cell.length_b   1.000
_cell.length_c   1.000
_cell.angle_alpha   90.00
_cell.angle_beta   90.00
_cell.angle_gamma   90.00
#
_symmetry.space_group_name_H-M   'P 1'
#
loop_
_entity.id
_entity.type
_entity.pdbx_description
1 polymer ?
#
loop_
_entity_poly.entity_id
_entity_poly.type
_entity_poly.pdbx_seq_one_letter_code
_entity_poly.pdbx_strand_id
1 'polypeptide(L)'
;MYLEPLRVLRKVSLGVPTPYIYHVYRLWSSSPPCRAKKLPTYYKPSVISRNQIDALVGSNPSNYYITADLAGTLRRLGFQSVHTVVKLVNQHRRELQQNKCAPNAAVRMAATSQQWQRVYKSTLNSLEAKLLQDPNILRQIFHAFGKADLHFQNIKKMAHLGIYALQVAFDNGDEDAAIDTALAEVKSSGGLRQKTYDYIKKMALARADWRAMTIYLWHMLQSAQKKQVTEENYLLAKDLYAMLEPSQKQDKTLPFLRSFELPWKLLHDAADHYLYHLEEGGESDAVQEDLDMALREGVSKWSDPRAAEMILNQLGEVEKHSPRWISLITQSAMGGNSDSCFALAMYHLEKDGWYPKPSATKAKSWIGVEWLALSAALSTSDARTMVRRYLALAHILRENGHGKEGYAWLPTAKANVFDAGLDPNLEMVKYLDGFQQHWFDDKVIVTTSHEFIQPAEDNR
;
A
#
# COMPACT_ATOMS: atom_id res chain seq x y z
N MET A 1 -41.29 36.57 17.90
CA MET A 1 -41.54 37.49 19.03
C MET A 1 -41.71 36.60 20.26
N TYR A 2 -40.96 36.89 21.35
CA TYR A 2 -40.76 36.10 22.60
C TYR A 2 -39.91 34.83 22.45
N LEU A 3 -38.63 34.76 22.87
CA LEU A 3 -37.94 34.96 24.17
C LEU A 3 -38.33 33.93 25.26
N GLU A 4 -37.60 32.80 25.25
CA GLU A 4 -36.67 32.35 26.30
C GLU A 4 -37.20 31.95 27.73
N PRO A 5 -36.37 31.42 28.66
CA PRO A 5 -36.32 30.00 29.09
C PRO A 5 -36.48 29.83 30.63
N LEU A 6 -36.15 28.65 31.20
CA LEU A 6 -35.47 28.39 32.51
C LEU A 6 -35.68 26.93 32.97
N ARG A 7 -34.60 26.12 33.07
CA ARG A 7 -33.92 25.62 34.31
C ARG A 7 -34.72 24.58 35.12
N VAL A 8 -34.16 23.56 35.77
CA VAL A 8 -32.83 22.95 36.02
C VAL A 8 -33.14 21.68 36.82
N LEU A 9 -32.39 20.58 36.66
CA LEU A 9 -31.83 19.85 37.81
C LEU A 9 -30.72 18.88 37.35
N ARG A 10 -29.56 19.04 37.98
CA ARG A 10 -28.31 18.28 37.84
C ARG A 10 -28.25 17.13 38.84
N LYS A 11 -27.52 16.08 38.47
CA LYS A 11 -26.48 15.31 39.25
C LYS A 11 -25.91 14.29 38.24
N VAL A 12 -24.69 14.34 37.70
CA VAL A 12 -23.28 14.43 38.18
C VAL A 12 -22.77 13.20 38.94
N SER A 13 -22.00 12.36 38.23
CA SER A 13 -20.63 11.87 38.53
C SER A 13 -20.05 11.30 37.22
N LEU A 14 -19.04 11.85 36.50
CA LEU A 14 -17.59 12.01 36.78
C LEU A 14 -16.92 10.68 37.20
N GLY A 15 -15.86 10.14 36.59
CA GLY A 15 -14.91 10.53 35.52
C GLY A 15 -14.27 9.25 34.92
N VAL A 16 -13.28 9.25 34.03
CA VAL A 16 -12.18 10.19 33.74
C VAL A 16 -11.77 10.09 32.24
N PRO A 17 -11.25 11.18 31.62
CA PRO A 17 -10.97 11.30 30.18
C PRO A 17 -9.46 11.19 29.82
N THR A 18 -9.19 10.92 28.55
CA THR A 18 -7.89 10.98 27.86
C THR A 18 -7.39 12.43 27.71
N PRO A 19 -6.10 12.74 27.93
CA PRO A 19 -5.59 14.09 27.76
C PRO A 19 -5.12 14.34 26.31
N TYR A 20 -5.86 15.19 25.59
CA TYR A 20 -5.34 15.99 24.49
C TYR A 20 -4.80 17.30 25.07
N ILE A 21 -3.47 17.45 25.11
CA ILE A 21 -2.84 18.72 25.48
C ILE A 21 -2.71 19.58 24.23
N TYR A 22 -3.63 20.52 24.06
CA TYR A 22 -3.45 21.73 23.25
C TYR A 22 -2.62 22.74 24.05
N HIS A 23 -1.34 22.91 23.70
CA HIS A 23 -0.59 24.08 24.18
C HIS A 23 -0.88 25.28 23.29
N VAL A 24 -1.87 26.06 23.71
CA VAL A 24 -2.05 27.46 23.33
C VAL A 24 -1.11 28.28 24.22
N TYR A 25 -0.05 28.86 23.66
CA TYR A 25 0.69 29.93 24.33
C TYR A 25 0.25 31.28 23.75
N ARG A 26 -0.55 32.02 24.54
CA ARG A 26 -0.73 33.46 24.39
C ARG A 26 0.55 34.17 24.86
N LEU A 27 0.95 35.18 24.09
CA LEU A 27 1.86 36.25 24.49
C LEU A 27 1.38 36.89 25.81
N TRP A 28 2.32 37.23 26.70
CA TRP A 28 2.38 38.48 27.49
C TRP A 28 3.83 38.73 27.95
N SER A 29 4.19 40.01 27.97
CA SER A 29 5.53 40.59 28.13
C SER A 29 5.97 40.81 29.58
N SER A 30 7.30 40.90 29.82
CA SER A 30 7.98 42.00 30.56
C SER A 30 9.43 41.60 30.89
N SER A 31 10.49 42.20 30.31
CA SER A 31 11.28 43.36 30.83
C SER A 31 12.61 43.45 30.04
N PRO A 32 13.49 44.46 30.23
CA PRO A 32 13.42 45.92 30.07
C PRO A 32 14.20 46.43 28.82
N PRO A 33 14.15 47.72 28.43
CA PRO A 33 14.76 48.20 27.19
C PRO A 33 16.26 48.44 27.34
N CYS A 34 17.09 47.48 26.90
CA CYS A 34 18.50 47.75 26.65
C CYS A 34 18.65 48.51 25.33
N ARG A 35 18.99 49.79 25.42
CA ARG A 35 19.43 50.63 24.30
C ARG A 35 20.53 49.92 23.49
N ALA A 36 20.19 49.47 22.29
CA ALA A 36 21.16 49.06 21.27
C ALA A 36 21.19 50.11 20.14
N LYS A 37 22.35 50.77 20.10
CA LYS A 37 22.95 51.68 19.11
C LYS A 37 22.27 51.78 17.74
N LYS A 38 22.14 53.04 17.27
CA LYS A 38 21.83 53.42 15.87
C LYS A 38 22.50 52.47 14.88
N LEU A 39 21.68 51.80 14.06
CA LEU A 39 22.12 51.11 12.85
C LEU A 39 22.86 52.10 11.94
N PRO A 40 24.00 51.73 11.33
CA PRO A 40 24.64 52.57 10.33
C PRO A 40 23.69 52.82 9.15
N THR A 41 23.67 54.05 8.66
CA THR A 41 22.78 54.60 7.62
C THR A 41 22.92 53.94 6.22
N TYR A 42 23.56 52.76 6.13
CA TYR A 42 23.73 52.00 4.88
C TYR A 42 23.52 50.48 5.06
N TYR A 43 22.72 50.04 6.02
CA TYR A 43 22.25 48.65 6.03
C TYR A 43 21.05 48.50 5.07
N LYS A 44 21.31 48.14 3.81
CA LYS A 44 20.26 47.57 2.96
C LYS A 44 19.96 46.16 3.49
N PRO A 45 18.78 45.89 4.06
CA PRO A 45 18.41 44.51 4.33
C PRO A 45 18.32 43.80 2.97
N SER A 46 18.84 42.58 2.91
CA SER A 46 18.74 41.68 1.77
C SER A 46 17.31 41.17 1.60
N VAL A 47 16.34 42.07 1.41
CA VAL A 47 14.93 41.77 1.12
C VAL A 47 14.79 40.94 -0.18
N ILE A 48 15.81 40.99 -1.05
CA ILE A 48 15.90 40.18 -2.27
C ILE A 48 16.07 38.68 -1.96
N SER A 49 16.66 38.29 -0.82
CA SER A 49 16.98 36.89 -0.48
C SER A 49 15.77 36.11 0.04
N ARG A 50 14.90 36.71 0.86
CA ARG A 50 13.66 36.05 1.33
C ARG A 50 12.65 35.86 0.20
N ASN A 51 12.50 36.86 -0.68
CA ASN A 51 11.53 36.80 -1.76
C ASN A 51 11.89 35.76 -2.84
N GLN A 52 13.17 35.47 -3.08
CA GLN A 52 13.57 34.40 -4.00
C GLN A 52 13.34 33.00 -3.40
N ILE A 53 13.56 32.84 -2.09
CA ILE A 53 13.24 31.59 -1.39
C ILE A 53 11.72 31.42 -1.35
N ASP A 54 10.91 32.42 -1.02
CA ASP A 54 9.45 32.28 -1.00
C ASP A 54 8.81 32.21 -2.40
N ALA A 55 9.47 32.73 -3.45
CA ALA A 55 9.02 32.58 -4.83
C ALA A 55 9.43 31.23 -5.45
N LEU A 56 10.58 30.66 -5.06
CA LEU A 56 10.96 29.29 -5.43
C LEU A 56 10.20 28.27 -4.58
N VAL A 57 10.04 28.53 -3.28
CA VAL A 57 9.23 27.77 -2.33
C VAL A 57 7.77 28.19 -2.51
N GLY A 58 7.17 27.79 -3.64
CA GLY A 58 5.71 27.73 -3.72
C GLY A 58 5.15 27.03 -2.48
N SER A 59 3.97 27.46 -2.03
CA SER A 59 3.27 26.96 -0.84
C SER A 59 3.55 25.47 -0.60
N ASN A 60 4.37 25.21 0.41
CA ASN A 60 4.83 23.90 0.89
C ASN A 60 3.83 22.76 0.60
N PRO A 61 4.24 21.58 0.11
CA PRO A 61 3.64 20.37 0.64
C PRO A 61 4.22 20.22 2.05
N SER A 62 3.55 20.80 3.05
CA SER A 62 3.97 20.79 4.47
C SER A 62 4.02 19.40 5.11
N ASN A 63 3.88 18.33 4.32
CA ASN A 63 3.65 16.96 4.76
C ASN A 63 4.65 15.97 4.11
N TYR A 64 5.92 16.35 3.90
CA TYR A 64 6.95 15.37 3.54
C TYR A 64 7.53 14.73 4.81
N TYR A 65 7.41 13.41 4.93
CA TYR A 65 7.98 12.69 6.06
C TYR A 65 9.47 12.43 5.84
N ILE A 66 10.32 12.97 6.71
CA ILE A 66 11.76 12.70 6.71
C ILE A 66 12.00 11.39 7.46
N THR A 67 12.36 10.33 6.74
CA THR A 67 12.66 9.04 7.35
C THR A 67 13.93 9.11 8.21
N ALA A 68 14.03 8.23 9.21
CA ALA A 68 15.22 8.12 10.05
C ALA A 68 16.47 7.79 9.20
N ASP A 69 16.34 6.91 8.21
CA ASP A 69 17.42 6.54 7.28
C ASP A 69 17.90 7.72 6.43
N LEU A 70 16.98 8.56 5.94
CA LEU A 70 17.34 9.78 5.20
C LEU A 70 18.07 10.76 6.09
N ALA A 71 17.53 11.05 7.28
CA ALA A 71 18.15 11.96 8.23
C ALA A 71 19.54 11.46 8.68
N GLY A 72 19.66 10.15 8.96
CA GLY A 72 20.93 9.52 9.33
C GLY A 72 21.96 9.56 8.21
N THR A 73 21.54 9.31 6.97
CA THR A 73 22.44 9.38 5.80
C THR A 73 22.91 10.81 5.55
N LEU A 74 22.02 11.81 5.58
CA LEU A 74 22.42 13.21 5.44
C LEU A 74 23.39 13.65 6.53
N ARG A 75 23.17 13.24 7.79
CA ARG A 75 24.12 13.54 8.88
C ARG A 75 25.48 12.88 8.66
N ARG A 76 25.53 11.62 8.21
CA ARG A 76 26.78 10.92 7.88
C ARG A 76 27.55 11.58 6.73
N LEU A 77 26.82 12.15 5.76
CA LEU A 77 27.41 12.91 4.66
C LEU A 77 27.91 14.31 5.08
N GLY A 78 27.66 14.74 6.32
CA GLY A 78 28.14 16.01 6.87
C GLY A 78 27.11 17.14 6.92
N PHE A 79 25.84 16.87 6.63
CA PHE A 79 24.77 17.86 6.75
C PHE A 79 24.29 18.01 8.19
N GLN A 80 24.34 19.24 8.71
CA GLN A 80 23.80 19.65 10.00
C GLN A 80 22.35 20.12 9.86
N SER A 81 22.05 20.81 8.75
CA SER A 81 20.76 21.45 8.46
C SER A 81 19.79 20.51 7.73
N VAL A 82 19.52 19.32 8.29
CA VAL A 82 18.78 18.23 7.62
C VAL A 82 17.46 18.70 6.98
N HIS A 83 16.61 19.41 7.73
CA HIS A 83 15.32 19.89 7.21
C HIS A 83 15.47 20.83 6.00
N THR A 84 16.43 21.75 6.07
CA THR A 84 16.69 22.73 5.00
C THR A 84 17.22 22.02 3.75
N VAL A 85 18.15 21.09 3.93
CA VAL A 85 18.70 20.27 2.82
C VAL A 85 17.59 19.44 2.17
N VAL A 86 16.73 18.81 2.96
CA VAL A 86 15.58 18.06 2.45
C VAL A 86 14.67 18.92 1.59
N LYS A 87 14.32 20.11 2.05
CA LYS A 87 13.46 21.03 1.30
C LYS A 87 14.09 21.43 -0.04
N LEU A 88 15.36 21.83 -0.01
CA LEU A 88 16.09 22.30 -1.19
C LEU A 88 16.30 21.17 -2.22
N VAL A 89 16.78 20.01 -1.78
CA VAL A 89 17.03 18.86 -2.65
C VAL A 89 15.72 18.33 -3.23
N ASN A 90 14.64 18.25 -2.45
CA ASN A 90 13.33 17.85 -2.98
C ASN A 90 12.88 18.73 -4.15
N GLN A 91 13.07 20.03 -4.02
CA GLN A 91 12.69 20.96 -5.07
C GLN A 91 13.60 20.84 -6.30
N HIS A 92 14.92 20.75 -6.11
CA HIS A 92 15.85 20.57 -7.22
C HIS A 92 15.59 19.26 -7.98
N ARG A 93 15.36 18.15 -7.28
CA ARG A 93 15.02 16.86 -7.92
C ARG A 93 13.72 16.95 -8.71
N ARG A 94 12.69 17.64 -8.18
CA ARG A 94 11.45 17.87 -8.91
C ARG A 94 11.66 18.70 -10.17
N GLU A 95 12.47 19.75 -10.10
CA GLU A 95 12.79 20.57 -11.27
C GLU A 95 13.51 19.75 -12.35
N LEU A 96 14.49 18.92 -11.98
CA LEU A 96 15.17 18.01 -12.91
C LEU A 96 14.18 17.05 -13.56
N GLN A 97 13.27 16.47 -12.79
CA GLN A 97 12.24 15.57 -13.31
C GLN A 97 11.25 16.29 -14.23
N GLN A 98 10.76 17.48 -13.83
CA GLN A 98 9.82 18.28 -14.62
C GLN A 98 10.44 18.73 -15.95
N ASN A 99 11.73 19.04 -15.95
CA ASN A 99 12.50 19.36 -17.15
C ASN A 99 12.89 18.11 -17.96
N LYS A 100 12.37 16.92 -17.61
CA LYS A 100 12.63 15.64 -18.28
C LYS A 100 14.13 15.32 -18.39
N CYS A 101 14.92 15.71 -17.39
CA CYS A 101 16.34 15.41 -17.35
C CYS A 101 16.56 13.89 -17.27
N ALA A 102 17.31 13.32 -18.22
CA ALA A 102 17.63 11.91 -18.23
C ALA A 102 18.41 11.50 -16.95
N PRO A 103 18.14 10.33 -16.34
CA PRO A 103 18.74 9.99 -15.05
C PRO A 103 20.28 9.95 -15.05
N ASN A 104 20.89 9.52 -16.16
CA ASN A 104 22.34 9.50 -16.38
C ASN A 104 22.98 10.91 -16.47
N ALA A 105 22.20 11.95 -16.75
CA ALA A 105 22.67 13.33 -16.82
C ALA A 105 22.37 14.13 -15.54
N ALA A 106 21.46 13.65 -14.69
CA ALA A 106 20.89 14.40 -13.59
C ALA A 106 21.92 14.82 -12.53
N VAL A 107 22.85 13.94 -12.14
CA VAL A 107 23.91 14.30 -11.16
C VAL A 107 24.81 15.40 -11.71
N ARG A 108 25.24 15.28 -12.97
CA ARG A 108 26.05 16.30 -13.63
C ARG A 108 25.31 17.63 -13.71
N MET A 109 24.05 17.62 -14.13
CA MET A 109 23.22 18.83 -14.21
C MET A 109 22.97 19.44 -12.83
N ALA A 110 22.73 18.62 -11.81
CA ALA A 110 22.56 19.08 -10.44
C ALA A 110 23.83 19.74 -9.89
N ALA A 111 24.99 19.15 -10.17
CA ALA A 111 26.29 19.67 -9.72
C ALA A 111 26.65 21.01 -10.40
N THR A 112 26.31 21.18 -11.68
CA THR A 112 26.72 22.36 -12.47
C THR A 112 25.67 23.47 -12.59
N SER A 113 24.45 23.26 -12.08
CA SER A 113 23.39 24.26 -12.16
C SER A 113 23.75 25.55 -11.41
N GLN A 114 24.02 26.62 -12.15
CA GLN A 114 24.39 27.92 -11.56
C GLN A 114 23.27 28.49 -10.70
N GLN A 115 22.01 28.29 -11.09
CA GLN A 115 20.85 28.72 -10.31
C GLN A 115 20.84 28.04 -8.95
N TRP A 116 20.93 26.71 -8.91
CA TRP A 116 20.90 25.95 -7.67
C TRP A 116 22.15 26.16 -6.81
N GLN A 117 23.33 26.34 -7.41
CA GLN A 117 24.53 26.72 -6.68
C GLN A 117 24.37 28.05 -5.93
N ARG A 118 23.73 29.05 -6.54
CA ARG A 118 23.44 30.32 -5.85
C ARG A 118 22.46 30.11 -4.70
N VAL A 119 21.39 29.34 -4.91
CA VAL A 119 20.41 29.01 -3.87
C VAL A 119 21.07 28.31 -2.69
N TYR A 120 21.87 27.26 -2.93
CA TYR A 120 22.59 26.52 -1.88
C TYR A 120 23.56 27.41 -1.11
N LYS A 121 24.39 28.21 -1.79
CA LYS A 121 25.34 29.13 -1.14
C LYS A 121 24.65 30.23 -0.31
N SER A 122 23.42 30.61 -0.68
CA SER A 122 22.65 31.62 0.05
C SER A 122 21.88 31.07 1.25
N THR A 123 21.59 29.77 1.28
CA THR A 123 20.69 29.16 2.27
C THR A 123 21.41 28.21 3.24
N LEU A 124 22.48 27.55 2.80
CA LEU A 124 23.25 26.58 3.59
C LEU A 124 24.61 27.17 3.97
N ASN A 125 25.27 26.54 4.94
CA ASN A 125 26.64 26.90 5.26
C ASN A 125 27.59 26.54 4.08
N SER A 126 28.78 27.16 4.05
CA SER A 126 29.70 27.03 2.91
C SER A 126 30.20 25.60 2.67
N LEU A 127 30.23 24.76 3.70
CA LEU A 127 30.65 23.37 3.62
C LEU A 127 29.52 22.48 3.08
N GLU A 128 28.31 22.62 3.61
CA GLU A 128 27.09 21.95 3.11
C GLU A 128 26.79 22.29 1.65
N ALA A 129 26.95 23.56 1.26
CA ALA A 129 26.76 23.99 -0.11
C ALA A 129 27.79 23.37 -1.08
N LYS A 130 29.00 23.06 -0.61
CA LYS A 130 30.03 22.35 -1.40
C LYS A 130 29.71 20.86 -1.54
N LEU A 131 29.17 20.22 -0.48
CA LEU A 131 28.75 18.82 -0.55
C LEU A 131 27.70 18.59 -1.64
N LEU A 132 26.76 19.53 -1.83
CA LEU A 132 25.76 19.49 -2.90
C LEU A 132 26.30 19.79 -4.32
N GLN A 133 27.60 20.03 -4.47
CA GLN A 133 28.28 20.16 -5.76
C GLN A 133 29.14 18.92 -6.08
N ASP A 134 29.35 18.02 -5.12
CA ASP A 134 30.12 16.80 -5.31
C ASP A 134 29.26 15.70 -5.95
N PRO A 135 29.60 15.22 -7.15
CA PRO A 135 28.85 14.14 -7.82
C PRO A 135 28.74 12.85 -6.99
N ASN A 136 29.76 12.51 -6.19
CA ASN A 136 29.77 11.29 -5.38
C ASN A 136 28.83 11.38 -4.17
N ILE A 137 28.67 12.58 -3.62
CA ILE A 137 27.70 12.86 -2.56
C ILE A 137 26.30 12.92 -3.16
N LEU A 138 26.14 13.59 -4.31
CA LEU A 138 24.85 13.75 -4.99
C LEU A 138 24.22 12.39 -5.32
N ARG A 139 24.96 11.41 -5.88
CA ARG A 139 24.39 10.08 -6.15
C ARG A 139 23.86 9.38 -4.88
N GLN A 140 24.58 9.47 -3.76
CA GLN A 140 24.14 8.91 -2.47
C GLN A 140 22.92 9.64 -1.92
N ILE A 141 22.86 10.96 -2.10
CA ILE A 141 21.67 11.77 -1.79
C ILE A 141 20.49 11.28 -2.63
N PHE A 142 20.64 11.15 -3.95
CA PHE A 142 19.58 10.63 -4.83
C PHE A 142 19.10 9.24 -4.37
N HIS A 143 20.01 8.33 -4.00
CA HIS A 143 19.66 7.01 -3.47
C HIS A 143 18.86 7.11 -2.16
N ALA A 144 19.33 7.89 -1.19
CA ALA A 144 18.69 8.06 0.11
C ALA A 144 17.29 8.68 0.00
N PHE A 145 17.12 9.69 -0.86
CA PHE A 145 15.81 10.27 -1.12
C PHE A 145 14.91 9.30 -1.90
N GLY A 146 15.44 8.53 -2.85
CA GLY A 146 14.68 7.50 -3.55
C GLY A 146 14.04 6.50 -2.58
N LYS A 147 14.82 6.03 -1.58
CA LYS A 147 14.32 5.19 -0.49
C LYS A 147 13.25 5.89 0.36
N ALA A 148 13.49 7.14 0.73
CA ALA A 148 12.55 7.91 1.57
C ALA A 148 11.24 8.22 0.85
N ASP A 149 11.29 8.48 -0.46
CA ASP A 149 10.12 8.78 -1.29
C ASP A 149 9.21 7.56 -1.46
N LEU A 150 9.77 6.34 -1.44
CA LEU A 150 9.04 5.07 -1.49
C LEU A 150 8.64 4.53 -0.10
N HIS A 151 8.86 5.29 0.97
CA HIS A 151 8.33 4.96 2.29
C HIS A 151 6.80 5.10 2.32
N PHE A 152 6.09 4.27 3.10
CA PHE A 152 4.61 4.20 3.10
C PHE A 152 3.92 5.56 3.35
N GLN A 153 4.57 6.45 4.10
CA GLN A 153 4.07 7.81 4.36
C GLN A 153 4.21 8.78 3.17
N ASN A 154 5.16 8.53 2.27
CA ASN A 154 5.48 9.41 1.14
C ASN A 154 5.02 8.84 -0.21
N ILE A 155 4.91 7.51 -0.33
CA ILE A 155 4.77 6.80 -1.60
C ILE A 155 3.60 7.30 -2.45
N LYS A 156 2.44 7.59 -1.83
CA LYS A 156 1.24 8.08 -2.53
C LYS A 156 1.50 9.36 -3.35
N LYS A 157 2.43 10.21 -2.94
CA LYS A 157 2.71 11.51 -3.58
C LYS A 157 4.07 11.56 -4.28
N MET A 158 5.01 10.74 -3.83
CA MET A 158 6.42 10.84 -4.24
C MET A 158 6.91 9.63 -5.04
N ALA A 159 6.09 8.60 -5.30
CA ALA A 159 6.54 7.37 -5.96
C ALA A 159 7.32 7.62 -7.26
N HIS A 160 6.79 8.43 -8.18
CA HIS A 160 7.47 8.74 -9.44
C HIS A 160 8.81 9.45 -9.23
N LEU A 161 8.90 10.37 -8.28
CA LEU A 161 10.15 11.07 -7.95
C LEU A 161 11.14 10.13 -7.26
N GLY A 162 10.66 9.21 -6.44
CA GLY A 162 11.46 8.18 -5.77
C GLY A 162 12.10 7.23 -6.76
N ILE A 163 11.30 6.68 -7.68
CA ILE A 163 11.80 5.81 -8.77
C ILE A 163 12.85 6.56 -9.59
N TYR A 164 12.55 7.79 -10.03
CA TYR A 164 13.50 8.62 -10.75
C TYR A 164 14.81 8.82 -9.98
N ALA A 165 14.74 9.08 -8.68
CA ALA A 165 15.94 9.30 -7.87
C ALA A 165 16.79 8.03 -7.70
N LEU A 166 16.18 6.86 -7.56
CA LEU A 166 16.90 5.58 -7.56
C LEU A 166 17.59 5.33 -8.91
N GLN A 167 16.88 5.58 -10.01
CA GLN A 167 17.45 5.49 -11.37
C GLN A 167 18.64 6.42 -11.56
N VAL A 168 18.57 7.66 -11.04
CA VAL A 168 19.68 8.63 -11.09
C VAL A 168 20.89 8.09 -10.32
N ALA A 169 20.70 7.57 -9.11
CA ALA A 169 21.79 7.04 -8.31
C ALA A 169 22.49 5.88 -9.03
N PHE A 170 21.71 4.90 -9.50
CA PHE A 170 22.24 3.75 -10.22
C PHE A 170 22.92 4.17 -11.53
N ASP A 171 22.32 5.11 -12.27
CA ASP A 171 22.89 5.56 -13.54
C ASP A 171 24.22 6.30 -13.40
N ASN A 172 24.51 6.82 -12.21
CA ASN A 172 25.74 7.52 -11.87
C ASN A 172 26.68 6.68 -10.97
N GLY A 173 26.53 5.36 -11.00
CA GLY A 173 27.50 4.41 -10.45
C GLY A 173 27.34 4.09 -8.96
N ASP A 174 26.15 4.29 -8.40
CA ASP A 174 25.78 3.75 -7.08
C ASP A 174 25.18 2.34 -7.27
N GLU A 175 26.02 1.30 -7.18
CA GLU A 175 25.58 -0.09 -7.39
C GLU A 175 24.60 -0.57 -6.31
N ASP A 176 24.68 -0.03 -5.09
CA ASP A 176 23.74 -0.34 -4.01
C ASP A 176 22.31 0.11 -4.35
N ALA A 177 22.15 1.05 -5.28
CA ALA A 177 20.86 1.49 -5.78
C ALA A 177 20.27 0.57 -6.85
N ALA A 178 21.04 -0.38 -7.41
CA ALA A 178 20.59 -1.23 -8.52
C ALA A 178 19.39 -2.09 -8.14
N ILE A 179 19.47 -2.81 -7.01
CA ILE A 179 18.40 -3.68 -6.50
C ILE A 179 17.15 -2.87 -6.14
N ASP A 180 17.33 -1.73 -5.46
CA ASP A 180 16.22 -0.85 -5.09
C ASP A 180 15.52 -0.28 -6.35
N THR A 181 16.30 0.13 -7.36
CA THR A 181 15.78 0.62 -8.64
C THR A 181 14.98 -0.46 -9.34
N ALA A 182 15.54 -1.67 -9.44
CA ALA A 182 14.91 -2.79 -10.12
C ALA A 182 13.62 -3.24 -9.43
N LEU A 183 13.62 -3.33 -8.09
CA LEU A 183 12.42 -3.67 -7.32
C LEU A 183 11.33 -2.59 -7.50
N ALA A 184 11.71 -1.32 -7.53
CA ALA A 184 10.75 -0.24 -7.74
C ALA A 184 10.16 -0.23 -9.15
N GLU A 185 10.99 -0.51 -10.18
CA GLU A 185 10.57 -0.62 -11.58
C GLU A 185 9.59 -1.79 -11.80
N VAL A 186 9.95 -3.00 -11.34
CA VAL A 186 9.12 -4.19 -11.54
C VAL A 186 7.76 -4.06 -10.83
N LYS A 187 7.73 -3.48 -9.63
CA LYS A 187 6.47 -3.28 -8.87
C LYS A 187 5.57 -2.18 -9.42
N SER A 188 6.15 -1.17 -10.07
CA SER A 188 5.39 0.01 -10.53
C SER A 188 4.94 -0.10 -11.97
N SER A 189 5.71 -0.77 -12.82
CA SER A 189 5.46 -0.85 -14.27
C SER A 189 5.46 -2.27 -14.85
N GLY A 190 5.78 -3.30 -14.07
CA GLY A 190 5.96 -4.68 -14.56
C GLY A 190 7.25 -4.91 -15.37
N GLY A 191 7.75 -3.87 -16.04
CA GLY A 191 8.99 -3.90 -16.81
C GLY A 191 10.22 -3.36 -16.06
N LEU A 192 11.40 -3.79 -16.52
CA LEU A 192 12.69 -3.24 -16.14
C LEU A 192 13.27 -2.42 -17.30
N ARG A 193 13.96 -1.30 -17.01
CA ARG A 193 14.75 -0.62 -18.05
C ARG A 193 15.90 -1.51 -18.49
N GLN A 194 16.30 -1.45 -19.76
CA GLN A 194 17.36 -2.30 -20.32
C GLN A 194 18.61 -2.39 -19.43
N LYS A 195 19.14 -1.25 -18.99
CA LYS A 195 20.34 -1.21 -18.13
C LYS A 195 20.10 -1.88 -16.77
N THR A 196 18.92 -1.67 -16.17
CA THR A 196 18.53 -2.33 -14.92
C THR A 196 18.41 -3.85 -15.14
N TYR A 197 17.73 -4.26 -16.21
CA TYR A 197 17.56 -5.65 -16.60
C TYR A 197 18.90 -6.36 -16.80
N ASP A 198 19.82 -5.77 -17.56
CA ASP A 198 21.12 -6.39 -17.84
C ASP A 198 21.94 -6.62 -16.56
N TYR A 199 21.91 -5.65 -15.62
CA TYR A 199 22.56 -5.79 -14.32
C TYR A 199 21.92 -6.90 -13.49
N ILE A 200 20.59 -6.89 -13.38
CA ILE A 200 19.83 -7.86 -12.57
C ILE A 200 19.96 -9.27 -13.15
N LYS A 201 19.85 -9.43 -14.48
CA LYS A 201 20.06 -10.70 -15.17
C LYS A 201 21.46 -11.25 -14.91
N LYS A 202 22.50 -10.43 -15.01
CA LYS A 202 23.88 -10.85 -14.74
C LYS A 202 24.02 -11.38 -13.30
N MET A 203 23.49 -10.66 -12.32
CA MET A 203 23.56 -11.04 -10.91
C MET A 203 22.73 -12.29 -10.60
N ALA A 204 21.53 -12.39 -11.20
CA ALA A 204 20.62 -13.52 -11.02
C ALA A 204 21.20 -14.82 -11.59
N LEU A 205 21.67 -14.81 -12.84
CA LEU A 205 22.22 -16.01 -13.49
C LEU A 205 23.53 -16.46 -12.86
N ALA A 206 24.31 -15.54 -12.29
CA ALA A 206 25.48 -15.84 -11.49
C ALA A 206 25.17 -16.36 -10.08
N ARG A 207 23.89 -16.38 -9.66
CA ARG A 207 23.43 -16.73 -8.30
C ARG A 207 24.14 -15.91 -7.21
N ALA A 208 24.49 -14.66 -7.55
CA ALA A 208 25.28 -13.80 -6.69
C ALA A 208 24.44 -13.06 -5.63
N ASP A 209 23.14 -12.86 -5.89
CA ASP A 209 22.22 -12.18 -4.99
C ASP A 209 20.78 -12.71 -5.16
N TRP A 210 20.20 -13.26 -4.09
CA TRP A 210 18.83 -13.80 -4.09
C TRP A 210 17.77 -12.75 -4.44
N ARG A 211 18.02 -11.47 -4.12
CA ARG A 211 17.12 -10.35 -4.45
C ARG A 211 17.09 -10.12 -5.95
N ALA A 212 18.25 -10.19 -6.59
CA ALA A 212 18.36 -10.10 -8.04
C ALA A 212 17.67 -11.29 -8.72
N MET A 213 17.88 -12.51 -8.21
CA MET A 213 17.16 -13.72 -8.68
C MET A 213 15.65 -13.53 -8.59
N THR A 214 15.16 -13.05 -7.44
CA THR A 214 13.74 -12.78 -7.21
C THR A 214 13.17 -11.77 -8.20
N ILE A 215 13.83 -10.61 -8.37
CA ILE A 215 13.38 -9.57 -9.29
C ILE A 215 13.43 -10.05 -10.74
N TYR A 216 14.47 -10.79 -11.13
CA TYR A 216 14.60 -11.34 -12.47
C TYR A 216 13.46 -12.31 -12.79
N LEU A 217 13.21 -13.29 -11.90
CA LEU A 217 12.10 -14.24 -12.05
C LEU A 217 10.76 -13.52 -12.08
N TRP A 218 10.52 -12.59 -11.16
CA TRP A 218 9.28 -11.81 -11.11
C TRP A 218 9.05 -11.01 -12.40
N HIS A 219 10.10 -10.50 -13.03
CA HIS A 219 9.99 -9.85 -14.34
C HIS A 219 9.71 -10.84 -15.47
N MET A 220 10.47 -11.94 -15.54
CA MET A 220 10.39 -12.90 -16.66
C MET A 220 9.07 -13.67 -16.69
N LEU A 221 8.49 -13.96 -15.52
CA LEU A 221 7.24 -14.72 -15.38
C LEU A 221 5.98 -13.90 -15.71
N GLN A 222 6.11 -12.61 -16.00
CA GLN A 222 4.96 -11.78 -16.42
C GLN A 222 4.59 -11.94 -17.90
N SER A 223 5.36 -12.71 -18.67
CA SER A 223 5.15 -12.85 -20.11
C SER A 223 5.46 -14.27 -20.58
N ALA A 224 4.82 -14.68 -21.68
CA ALA A 224 5.12 -15.95 -22.33
C ALA A 224 6.57 -15.95 -22.84
N GLN A 225 7.28 -17.03 -22.56
CA GLN A 225 8.67 -17.22 -22.94
C GLN A 225 8.84 -18.44 -23.86
N LYS A 226 10.03 -18.61 -24.42
CA LYS A 226 10.37 -19.83 -25.17
C LYS A 226 10.77 -20.94 -24.19
N LYS A 227 10.60 -22.20 -24.60
CA LYS A 227 10.93 -23.40 -23.81
C LYS A 227 12.27 -23.32 -23.06
N GLN A 228 13.35 -22.94 -23.75
CA GLN A 228 14.68 -22.83 -23.13
C GLN A 228 14.71 -21.79 -21.98
N VAL A 229 14.02 -20.67 -22.15
CA VAL A 229 13.98 -19.60 -21.13
C VAL A 229 13.09 -20.01 -19.96
N THR A 230 11.98 -20.70 -20.21
CA THR A 230 11.13 -21.24 -19.14
C THR A 230 11.85 -22.31 -18.31
N GLU A 231 12.66 -23.16 -18.96
CA GLU A 231 13.50 -24.15 -18.29
C GLU A 231 14.56 -23.48 -17.39
N GLU A 232 15.31 -22.49 -17.91
CA GLU A 232 16.30 -21.74 -17.15
C GLU A 232 15.67 -21.01 -15.94
N ASN A 233 14.48 -20.43 -16.12
CA ASN A 233 13.75 -19.76 -15.05
C ASN A 233 13.25 -20.75 -13.99
N TYR A 234 12.75 -21.92 -14.40
CA TYR A 234 12.33 -22.97 -13.49
C TYR A 234 13.49 -23.48 -12.62
N LEU A 235 14.65 -23.77 -13.23
CA LEU A 235 15.84 -24.18 -12.49
C LEU A 235 16.34 -23.08 -11.55
N LEU A 236 16.31 -21.82 -11.99
CA LEU A 236 16.68 -20.69 -11.14
C LEU A 236 15.69 -20.49 -9.97
N ALA A 237 14.39 -20.74 -10.19
CA ALA A 237 13.36 -20.67 -9.16
C ALA A 237 13.54 -21.79 -8.11
N LYS A 238 13.91 -23.00 -8.53
CA LYS A 238 14.28 -24.09 -7.62
C LYS A 238 15.49 -23.73 -6.77
N ASP A 239 16.54 -23.19 -7.38
CA ASP A 239 17.72 -22.70 -6.65
C ASP A 239 17.32 -21.64 -5.62
N LEU A 240 16.51 -20.65 -6.01
CA LEU A 240 16.03 -19.60 -5.11
C LEU A 240 15.19 -20.16 -3.95
N TYR A 241 14.31 -21.12 -4.24
CA TYR A 241 13.47 -21.78 -3.25
C TYR A 241 14.31 -22.48 -2.17
N ALA A 242 15.36 -23.18 -2.58
CA ALA A 242 16.27 -23.88 -1.67
C ALA A 242 17.16 -22.94 -0.85
N MET A 243 17.40 -21.71 -1.31
CA MET A 243 18.24 -20.72 -0.62
C MET A 243 17.53 -19.98 0.53
N LEU A 244 16.19 -19.92 0.50
CA LEU A 244 15.42 -19.04 1.36
C LEU A 244 14.45 -19.80 2.26
N GLU A 245 14.54 -19.51 3.55
CA GLU A 245 13.57 -19.98 4.53
C GLU A 245 12.50 -18.91 4.80
N PRO A 246 11.26 -19.31 5.15
CA PRO A 246 10.21 -18.38 5.51
C PRO A 246 10.63 -17.53 6.69
N SER A 247 10.46 -16.23 6.56
CA SER A 247 10.65 -15.32 7.68
C SER A 247 9.41 -15.34 8.57
N GLN A 248 9.57 -15.32 9.89
CA GLN A 248 8.44 -15.20 10.84
C GLN A 248 7.67 -13.87 10.71
N LYS A 249 8.17 -12.90 9.93
CA LYS A 249 7.52 -11.60 9.73
C LYS A 249 6.61 -11.68 8.51
N GLN A 250 5.31 -11.49 8.74
CA GLN A 250 4.31 -11.36 7.68
C GLN A 250 4.70 -10.23 6.72
N ASP A 251 4.92 -10.58 5.44
CA ASP A 251 5.39 -9.70 4.37
C ASP A 251 4.57 -8.42 4.17
N LYS A 252 3.29 -8.43 4.55
CA LYS A 252 2.36 -7.30 4.35
C LYS A 252 2.72 -6.03 5.15
N THR A 253 3.68 -6.12 6.08
CA THR A 253 4.20 -4.97 6.85
C THR A 253 5.58 -4.49 6.39
N LEU A 254 6.20 -5.17 5.42
CA LEU A 254 7.53 -4.79 4.97
C LEU A 254 7.49 -3.47 4.19
N PRO A 255 8.53 -2.62 4.37
CA PRO A 255 8.71 -1.44 3.51
C PRO A 255 8.69 -1.83 2.03
N PHE A 256 8.21 -0.92 1.18
CA PHE A 256 8.06 -1.15 -0.27
C PHE A 256 9.30 -1.78 -0.94
N LEU A 257 10.49 -1.26 -0.63
CA LEU A 257 11.78 -1.74 -1.14
C LEU A 257 12.32 -3.02 -0.45
N ARG A 258 11.53 -3.64 0.42
CA ARG A 258 11.87 -4.91 1.10
C ARG A 258 10.81 -5.99 0.91
N SER A 259 9.64 -5.64 0.39
CA SER A 259 8.57 -6.57 0.00
C SER A 259 8.85 -7.16 -1.39
N PHE A 260 9.61 -8.26 -1.41
CA PHE A 260 9.87 -9.09 -2.58
C PHE A 260 8.75 -10.12 -2.78
N GLU A 261 8.67 -10.69 -3.98
CA GLU A 261 7.77 -11.83 -4.22
C GLU A 261 8.31 -13.09 -3.52
N LEU A 262 7.41 -13.94 -3.04
CA LEU A 262 7.78 -15.10 -2.25
C LEU A 262 8.35 -16.23 -3.14
N PRO A 263 9.39 -16.95 -2.69
CA PRO A 263 10.01 -18.02 -3.47
C PRO A 263 9.04 -19.14 -3.89
N TRP A 264 8.09 -19.52 -3.02
CA TRP A 264 7.09 -20.54 -3.36
C TRP A 264 6.26 -20.13 -4.59
N LYS A 265 5.89 -18.84 -4.68
CA LYS A 265 5.07 -18.33 -5.78
C LYS A 265 5.86 -18.29 -7.08
N LEU A 266 7.12 -17.87 -7.02
CA LEU A 266 8.02 -17.87 -8.19
C LEU A 266 8.30 -19.29 -8.69
N LEU A 267 8.48 -20.26 -7.79
CA LEU A 267 8.65 -21.67 -8.15
C LEU A 267 7.37 -22.22 -8.80
N HIS A 268 6.21 -21.99 -8.18
CA HIS A 268 4.92 -22.40 -8.74
C HIS A 268 4.73 -21.86 -10.17
N ASP A 269 4.91 -20.55 -10.36
CA ASP A 269 4.67 -19.90 -11.66
C ASP A 269 5.71 -20.31 -12.72
N ALA A 270 6.97 -20.51 -12.31
CA ALA A 270 8.00 -20.99 -13.23
C ALA A 270 7.78 -22.45 -13.64
N ALA A 271 7.33 -23.31 -12.71
CA ALA A 271 6.97 -24.69 -12.99
C ALA A 271 5.77 -24.77 -13.95
N ASP A 272 4.71 -23.98 -13.71
CA ASP A 272 3.53 -23.89 -14.57
C ASP A 272 3.90 -23.46 -16.01
N HIS A 273 4.71 -22.40 -16.13
CA HIS A 273 5.20 -21.93 -17.43
C HIS A 273 6.03 -22.99 -18.16
N TYR A 274 6.82 -23.79 -17.44
CA TYR A 274 7.64 -24.83 -18.06
C TYR A 274 6.82 -26.06 -18.45
N LEU A 275 5.88 -26.49 -17.61
CA LEU A 275 4.93 -27.58 -17.89
C LEU A 275 4.19 -27.39 -19.20
N TYR A 276 3.80 -26.15 -19.51
CA TYR A 276 3.15 -25.82 -20.78
C TYR A 276 3.96 -26.23 -22.03
N HIS A 277 5.28 -26.40 -21.90
CA HIS A 277 6.19 -26.79 -22.98
C HIS A 277 6.63 -28.26 -22.95
N LEU A 278 6.11 -29.03 -22.00
CA LEU A 278 6.43 -30.45 -21.83
C LEU A 278 5.32 -31.33 -22.37
N GLU A 279 5.71 -32.48 -22.89
CA GLU A 279 4.79 -33.58 -23.16
C GLU A 279 4.70 -34.47 -21.92
N GLU A 280 3.62 -35.24 -21.80
CA GLU A 280 3.45 -36.19 -20.71
C GLU A 280 4.64 -37.15 -20.62
N GLY A 281 5.18 -37.32 -19.41
CA GLY A 281 6.35 -38.15 -19.15
C GLY A 281 7.04 -37.77 -17.84
N GLY A 282 8.11 -38.50 -17.50
CA GLY A 282 8.75 -38.38 -16.19
C GLY A 282 9.31 -36.99 -15.86
N GLU A 283 9.69 -36.19 -16.87
CA GLU A 283 10.07 -34.79 -16.65
C GLU A 283 8.85 -33.93 -16.28
N SER A 284 7.74 -34.08 -17.01
CA SER A 284 6.49 -33.39 -16.71
C SER A 284 5.97 -33.75 -15.32
N ASP A 285 6.03 -35.03 -14.94
CA ASP A 285 5.59 -35.50 -13.62
C ASP A 285 6.40 -34.85 -12.49
N ALA A 286 7.73 -34.74 -12.66
CA ALA A 286 8.60 -34.12 -11.67
C ALA A 286 8.35 -32.60 -11.54
N VAL A 287 8.10 -31.90 -12.65
CA VAL A 287 7.77 -30.47 -12.61
C VAL A 287 6.39 -30.25 -12.00
N GLN A 288 5.42 -31.13 -12.26
CA GLN A 288 4.09 -31.10 -11.64
C GLN A 288 4.18 -31.32 -10.12
N GLU A 289 5.02 -32.26 -9.67
CA GLU A 289 5.25 -32.48 -8.25
C GLU A 289 5.82 -31.22 -7.56
N ASP A 290 6.78 -30.54 -8.19
CA ASP A 290 7.34 -29.29 -7.69
C ASP A 290 6.32 -28.15 -7.64
N LEU A 291 5.42 -28.06 -8.64
CA LEU A 291 4.32 -27.10 -8.66
C LEU A 291 3.37 -27.34 -7.48
N ASP A 292 2.93 -28.58 -7.29
CA ASP A 292 2.01 -28.97 -6.22
C ASP A 292 2.66 -28.84 -4.83
N MET A 293 3.95 -29.14 -4.72
CA MET A 293 4.74 -28.92 -3.51
C MET A 293 4.82 -27.43 -3.18
N ALA A 294 5.19 -26.58 -4.15
CA ALA A 294 5.31 -25.15 -3.95
C ALA A 294 3.99 -24.53 -3.47
N LEU A 295 2.85 -24.97 -4.02
CA LEU A 295 1.54 -24.52 -3.59
C LEU A 295 1.18 -24.97 -2.17
N ARG A 296 1.43 -26.25 -1.84
CA ARG A 296 1.21 -26.80 -0.49
C ARG A 296 2.08 -26.10 0.55
N GLU A 297 3.36 -25.86 0.25
CA GLU A 297 4.28 -25.16 1.14
C GLU A 297 3.98 -23.66 1.21
N GLY A 298 3.43 -23.05 0.16
CA GLY A 298 2.87 -21.69 0.23
C GLY A 298 1.86 -21.52 1.36
N VAL A 299 1.01 -22.53 1.59
CA VAL A 299 0.07 -22.56 2.71
C VAL A 299 0.77 -22.93 4.02
N SER A 300 1.44 -24.08 4.08
CA SER A 300 1.90 -24.66 5.35
C SER A 300 3.19 -24.06 5.89
N LYS A 301 4.14 -23.72 4.99
CA LYS A 301 5.49 -23.25 5.31
C LYS A 301 5.54 -21.72 5.32
N TRP A 302 4.95 -21.08 4.32
CA TRP A 302 4.99 -19.63 4.13
C TRP A 302 3.78 -18.90 4.71
N SER A 303 2.70 -19.62 5.05
CA SER A 303 1.44 -19.04 5.56
C SER A 303 0.88 -17.93 4.65
N ASP A 304 1.09 -18.03 3.34
CA ASP A 304 0.63 -17.01 2.38
C ASP A 304 -0.85 -17.23 2.05
N PRO A 305 -1.74 -16.26 2.30
CA PRO A 305 -3.15 -16.33 1.91
C PRO A 305 -3.37 -16.58 0.42
N ARG A 306 -2.46 -16.12 -0.45
CA ARG A 306 -2.58 -16.31 -1.91
C ARG A 306 -2.49 -17.78 -2.30
N ALA A 307 -1.67 -18.57 -1.61
CA ALA A 307 -1.59 -20.01 -1.84
C ALA A 307 -2.91 -20.70 -1.45
N ALA A 308 -3.51 -20.30 -0.34
CA ALA A 308 -4.80 -20.85 0.11
C ALA A 308 -5.92 -20.53 -0.89
N GLU A 309 -5.96 -19.30 -1.40
CA GLU A 309 -6.87 -18.89 -2.47
C GLU A 309 -6.70 -19.74 -3.73
N MET A 310 -5.46 -19.93 -4.19
CA MET A 310 -5.17 -20.74 -5.38
C MET A 310 -5.64 -22.19 -5.24
N ILE A 311 -5.44 -22.83 -4.07
CA ILE A 311 -5.96 -24.18 -3.82
C ILE A 311 -7.49 -24.21 -3.81
N LEU A 312 -8.15 -23.21 -3.23
CA LEU A 312 -9.62 -23.16 -3.19
C LEU A 312 -10.26 -23.00 -4.57
N ASN A 313 -9.55 -22.38 -5.50
CA ASN A 313 -10.02 -22.18 -6.88
C ASN A 313 -9.82 -23.41 -7.77
N GLN A 314 -9.09 -24.44 -7.30
CA GLN A 314 -8.95 -25.70 -8.03
C GLN A 314 -10.24 -26.53 -7.91
N LEU A 315 -10.85 -26.83 -9.05
CA LEU A 315 -12.10 -27.59 -9.11
C LEU A 315 -11.90 -29.02 -8.57
N GLY A 316 -12.74 -29.41 -7.61
CA GLY A 316 -12.76 -30.79 -7.08
C GLY A 316 -11.69 -31.12 -6.03
N GLU A 317 -10.69 -30.25 -5.83
CA GLU A 317 -9.57 -30.50 -4.91
C GLU A 317 -9.94 -30.40 -3.42
N VAL A 318 -10.94 -29.55 -3.10
CA VAL A 318 -11.34 -29.29 -1.71
C VAL A 318 -12.85 -29.40 -1.54
N GLU A 319 -13.28 -30.39 -0.78
CA GLU A 319 -14.70 -30.54 -0.42
C GLU A 319 -15.20 -29.36 0.42
N LYS A 320 -16.24 -28.68 -0.07
CA LYS A 320 -16.86 -27.53 0.59
C LYS A 320 -17.33 -27.89 2.00
N HIS A 321 -17.08 -26.99 2.97
CA HIS A 321 -17.39 -27.17 4.40
C HIS A 321 -16.56 -28.25 5.14
N SER A 322 -15.63 -28.93 4.48
CA SER A 322 -14.66 -29.81 5.15
C SER A 322 -13.72 -29.01 6.09
N PRO A 323 -13.08 -29.64 7.09
CA PRO A 323 -12.09 -28.96 7.93
C PRO A 323 -10.96 -28.31 7.14
N ARG A 324 -10.52 -28.94 6.04
CA ARG A 324 -9.51 -28.40 5.13
C ARG A 324 -10.02 -27.14 4.43
N TRP A 325 -11.26 -27.17 3.93
CA TRP A 325 -11.90 -26.00 3.32
C TRP A 325 -11.99 -24.83 4.30
N ILE A 326 -12.44 -25.08 5.54
CA ILE A 326 -12.57 -24.04 6.57
C ILE A 326 -11.20 -23.41 6.89
N SER A 327 -10.15 -24.22 6.98
CA SER A 327 -8.78 -23.72 7.22
C SER A 327 -8.31 -22.81 6.09
N LEU A 328 -8.41 -23.27 4.84
CA LEU A 328 -7.97 -22.53 3.66
C LEU A 328 -8.79 -21.25 3.44
N ILE A 329 -10.12 -21.33 3.53
CA ILE A 329 -11.00 -20.18 3.30
C ILE A 329 -10.79 -19.11 4.38
N THR A 330 -10.50 -19.52 5.62
CA THR A 330 -10.14 -18.60 6.71
C THR A 330 -8.81 -17.91 6.42
N GLN A 331 -7.80 -18.65 6.00
CA GLN A 331 -6.49 -18.07 5.65
C GLN A 331 -6.61 -17.09 4.47
N SER A 332 -7.34 -17.45 3.41
CA SER A 332 -7.64 -16.58 2.27
C SER A 332 -8.42 -15.31 2.68
N ALA A 333 -9.45 -15.47 3.53
CA ALA A 333 -10.24 -14.36 4.06
C ALA A 333 -9.40 -13.40 4.93
N MET A 334 -8.54 -13.93 5.80
CA MET A 334 -7.54 -13.14 6.55
C MET A 334 -6.54 -12.44 5.61
N GLY A 335 -6.37 -12.96 4.39
CA GLY A 335 -5.63 -12.33 3.31
C GLY A 335 -6.27 -11.07 2.73
N GLY A 336 -7.54 -10.81 3.04
CA GLY A 336 -8.32 -9.72 2.47
C GLY A 336 -9.09 -10.10 1.20
N ASN A 337 -9.23 -11.40 0.89
CA ASN A 337 -10.03 -11.84 -0.24
C ASN A 337 -11.53 -11.71 0.09
N SER A 338 -12.23 -10.84 -0.65
CA SER A 338 -13.63 -10.47 -0.34
C SER A 338 -14.61 -11.63 -0.53
N ASP A 339 -14.35 -12.50 -1.51
CA ASP A 339 -15.21 -13.64 -1.85
C ASP A 339 -15.02 -14.78 -0.86
N SER A 340 -13.80 -14.99 -0.38
CA SER A 340 -13.50 -15.91 0.70
C SER A 340 -14.16 -15.47 2.01
N CYS A 341 -14.14 -14.16 2.32
CA CYS A 341 -14.90 -13.61 3.44
C CYS A 341 -16.41 -13.89 3.28
N PHE A 342 -16.95 -13.74 2.07
CA PHE A 342 -18.37 -14.00 1.79
C PHE A 342 -18.72 -15.48 2.00
N ALA A 343 -17.94 -16.40 1.42
CA ALA A 343 -18.18 -17.84 1.53
C ALA A 343 -18.07 -18.32 2.99
N LEU A 344 -17.07 -17.81 3.73
CA LEU A 344 -16.90 -18.09 5.15
C LEU A 344 -18.05 -17.50 5.98
N ALA A 345 -18.53 -16.30 5.63
CA ALA A 345 -19.71 -15.71 6.25
C ALA A 345 -20.94 -16.60 6.08
N MET A 346 -21.21 -17.06 4.86
CA MET A 346 -22.37 -17.92 4.58
C MET A 346 -22.30 -19.23 5.38
N TYR A 347 -21.13 -19.88 5.43
CA TYR A 347 -20.92 -21.08 6.25
C TYR A 347 -21.30 -20.85 7.72
N HIS A 348 -20.83 -19.74 8.33
CA HIS A 348 -21.13 -19.43 9.72
C HIS A 348 -22.58 -19.02 9.94
N LEU A 349 -23.18 -18.23 9.04
CA LEU A 349 -24.59 -17.84 9.14
C LEU A 349 -25.52 -19.05 9.05
N GLU A 350 -25.22 -20.02 8.17
CA GLU A 350 -25.98 -21.27 8.08
C GLU A 350 -25.80 -22.13 9.34
N LYS A 351 -24.55 -22.32 9.77
CA LYS A 351 -24.21 -23.12 10.96
C LYS A 351 -24.82 -22.57 12.25
N ASP A 352 -24.84 -21.25 12.39
CA ASP A 352 -25.30 -20.56 13.60
C ASP A 352 -26.79 -20.20 13.55
N GLY A 353 -27.48 -20.52 12.44
CA GLY A 353 -28.93 -20.42 12.29
C GLY A 353 -29.48 -19.05 11.90
N TRP A 354 -28.65 -18.17 11.32
CA TRP A 354 -29.04 -16.84 10.84
C TRP A 354 -29.74 -16.85 9.46
N TYR A 355 -29.40 -17.81 8.58
CA TYR A 355 -29.83 -17.89 7.17
C TYR A 355 -29.87 -19.39 6.73
N PRO A 356 -30.73 -19.87 5.80
CA PRO A 356 -31.68 -19.14 4.94
C PRO A 356 -33.04 -18.75 5.55
N LYS A 357 -33.36 -19.12 6.80
CA LYS A 357 -34.49 -18.59 7.58
C LYS A 357 -34.13 -18.65 9.07
N PRO A 358 -34.68 -17.77 9.93
CA PRO A 358 -34.57 -17.97 11.36
C PRO A 358 -35.21 -19.31 11.71
N SER A 359 -34.38 -20.27 12.11
CA SER A 359 -34.87 -21.45 12.80
C SER A 359 -35.51 -21.00 14.14
N ALA A 360 -36.43 -21.78 14.72
CA ALA A 360 -36.96 -21.47 16.06
C ALA A 360 -35.85 -21.41 17.14
N THR A 361 -34.64 -21.86 16.81
CA THR A 361 -33.42 -21.70 17.59
C THR A 361 -32.81 -20.31 17.43
N LYS A 362 -32.62 -19.61 18.56
CA LYS A 362 -31.90 -18.33 18.62
C LYS A 362 -30.50 -18.47 18.02
N ALA A 363 -30.12 -17.48 17.21
CA ALA A 363 -28.79 -17.35 16.65
C ALA A 363 -27.70 -17.43 17.74
N LYS A 364 -26.65 -18.21 17.48
CA LYS A 364 -25.66 -18.60 18.52
C LYS A 364 -24.40 -17.73 18.55
N SER A 365 -24.05 -17.07 17.44
CA SER A 365 -22.76 -16.38 17.27
C SER A 365 -22.84 -15.29 16.19
N TRP A 366 -22.07 -14.21 16.34
CA TRP A 366 -22.01 -13.10 15.39
C TRP A 366 -20.92 -13.25 14.31
N ILE A 367 -20.14 -14.33 14.35
CA ILE A 367 -18.99 -14.54 13.45
C ILE A 367 -19.37 -14.42 11.97
N GLY A 368 -20.50 -15.01 11.55
CA GLY A 368 -20.98 -14.91 10.18
C GLY A 368 -21.36 -13.47 9.77
N VAL A 369 -21.91 -12.70 10.70
CA VAL A 369 -22.22 -11.27 10.49
C VAL A 369 -20.94 -10.45 10.32
N GLU A 370 -19.92 -10.68 11.14
CA GLU A 370 -18.64 -9.98 11.07
C GLU A 370 -17.91 -10.25 9.75
N TRP A 371 -17.86 -11.52 9.31
CA TRP A 371 -17.28 -11.87 8.01
C TRP A 371 -18.06 -11.29 6.84
N LEU A 372 -19.39 -11.20 6.91
CA LEU A 372 -20.19 -10.59 5.85
C LEU A 372 -19.94 -9.08 5.77
N ALA A 373 -19.82 -8.40 6.91
CA ALA A 373 -19.47 -6.99 6.98
C ALA A 373 -18.07 -6.73 6.39
N LEU A 374 -17.09 -7.58 6.72
CA LEU A 374 -15.74 -7.50 6.18
C LEU A 374 -15.73 -7.78 4.67
N SER A 375 -16.47 -8.80 4.23
CA SER A 375 -16.64 -9.12 2.81
C SER A 375 -17.20 -7.93 2.02
N ALA A 376 -18.19 -7.23 2.56
CA ALA A 376 -18.74 -6.02 1.95
C ALA A 376 -17.69 -4.90 1.87
N ALA A 377 -16.99 -4.62 2.98
CA ALA A 377 -15.97 -3.57 3.04
C ALA A 377 -14.79 -3.82 2.08
N LEU A 378 -14.43 -5.09 1.85
CA LEU A 378 -13.34 -5.49 0.97
C LEU A 378 -13.73 -5.58 -0.52
N SER A 379 -15.01 -5.42 -0.88
CA SER A 379 -15.48 -5.41 -2.28
C SER A 379 -15.15 -4.10 -3.00
N THR A 380 -13.90 -3.64 -2.92
CA THR A 380 -13.46 -2.33 -3.44
C THR A 380 -13.26 -2.30 -4.96
N SER A 381 -13.64 -3.35 -5.68
CA SER A 381 -13.60 -3.43 -7.15
C SER A 381 -14.96 -3.14 -7.80
N ASP A 382 -16.07 -3.32 -7.07
CA ASP A 382 -17.42 -3.16 -7.60
C ASP A 382 -18.38 -2.61 -6.53
N ALA A 383 -18.88 -1.40 -6.76
CA ALA A 383 -19.86 -0.76 -5.89
C ALA A 383 -21.13 -1.60 -5.73
N ARG A 384 -21.58 -2.31 -6.78
CA ARG A 384 -22.81 -3.10 -6.73
C ARG A 384 -22.64 -4.29 -5.79
N THR A 385 -21.55 -5.04 -5.93
CA THR A 385 -21.23 -6.16 -5.03
C THR A 385 -21.10 -5.69 -3.58
N MET A 386 -20.39 -4.59 -3.32
CA MET A 386 -20.28 -3.99 -1.98
C MET A 386 -21.67 -3.67 -1.40
N VAL A 387 -22.51 -2.96 -2.14
CA VAL A 387 -23.85 -2.55 -1.70
C VAL A 387 -24.77 -3.75 -1.49
N ARG A 388 -24.75 -4.74 -2.38
CA ARG A 388 -25.53 -5.98 -2.22
C ARG A 388 -25.14 -6.72 -0.95
N ARG A 389 -23.85 -6.85 -0.64
CA ARG A 389 -23.38 -7.51 0.60
C ARG A 389 -23.78 -6.73 1.86
N TYR A 390 -23.74 -5.39 1.84
CA TYR A 390 -24.26 -4.58 2.94
C TYR A 390 -25.77 -4.71 3.13
N LEU A 391 -26.53 -4.76 2.03
CA LEU A 391 -27.98 -4.99 2.08
C LEU A 391 -28.29 -6.39 2.58
N ALA A 392 -27.59 -7.42 2.10
CA ALA A 392 -27.71 -8.79 2.62
C ALA A 392 -27.53 -8.81 4.15
N LEU A 393 -26.46 -8.19 4.64
CA LEU A 393 -26.18 -8.06 6.07
C LEU A 393 -27.33 -7.36 6.81
N ALA A 394 -27.75 -6.19 6.32
CA ALA A 394 -28.81 -5.42 6.96
C ALA A 394 -30.14 -6.19 7.02
N HIS A 395 -30.47 -6.92 5.95
CA HIS A 395 -31.68 -7.76 5.88
C HIS A 395 -31.59 -8.98 6.79
N ILE A 396 -30.46 -9.69 6.84
CA ILE A 396 -30.24 -10.81 7.78
C ILE A 396 -30.47 -10.35 9.22
N LEU A 397 -29.91 -9.18 9.58
CA LEU A 397 -30.10 -8.62 10.92
C LEU A 397 -31.57 -8.29 11.19
N ARG A 398 -32.24 -7.63 10.25
CA ARG A 398 -33.68 -7.31 10.37
C ARG A 398 -34.53 -8.57 10.55
N GLU A 399 -34.32 -9.58 9.71
CA GLU A 399 -35.06 -10.86 9.74
C GLU A 399 -34.90 -11.60 11.08
N ASN A 400 -33.78 -11.39 11.77
CA ASN A 400 -33.48 -11.98 13.07
C ASN A 400 -33.79 -11.03 14.27
N GLY A 401 -34.55 -9.96 14.06
CA GLY A 401 -35.00 -9.04 15.12
C GLY A 401 -34.04 -7.90 15.48
N HIS A 402 -32.95 -7.76 14.73
CA HIS A 402 -31.92 -6.71 14.88
C HIS A 402 -32.07 -5.60 13.84
N GLY A 403 -33.30 -5.12 13.62
CA GLY A 403 -33.60 -4.14 12.59
C GLY A 403 -32.89 -2.79 12.77
N LYS A 404 -32.60 -2.37 14.01
CA LYS A 404 -31.86 -1.12 14.27
C LYS A 404 -30.39 -1.25 13.91
N GLU A 405 -29.79 -2.40 14.21
CA GLU A 405 -28.42 -2.74 13.85
C GLU A 405 -28.29 -2.86 12.33
N GLY A 406 -29.26 -3.49 11.67
CA GLY A 406 -29.34 -3.52 10.20
C GLY A 406 -29.39 -2.13 9.57
N TYR A 407 -30.21 -1.23 10.12
CA TYR A 407 -30.28 0.17 9.67
C TYR A 407 -28.93 0.89 9.76
N ALA A 408 -28.18 0.64 10.83
CA ALA A 408 -26.90 1.29 11.09
C ALA A 408 -25.81 0.94 10.05
N TRP A 409 -25.97 -0.13 9.28
CA TRP A 409 -25.06 -0.51 8.20
C TRP A 409 -25.26 0.30 6.91
N LEU A 410 -26.45 0.88 6.68
CA LEU A 410 -26.73 1.64 5.45
C LEU A 410 -25.87 2.91 5.32
N PRO A 411 -25.65 3.72 6.37
CA PRO A 411 -24.69 4.83 6.33
C PRO A 411 -23.24 4.36 6.12
N THR A 412 -22.83 3.25 6.73
CA THR A 412 -21.49 2.66 6.55
C THR A 412 -21.25 2.23 5.11
N ALA A 413 -22.25 1.60 4.48
CA ALA A 413 -22.20 1.24 3.07
C ALA A 413 -21.96 2.47 2.17
N LYS A 414 -22.67 3.57 2.44
CA LYS A 414 -22.49 4.83 1.69
C LYS A 414 -21.09 5.42 1.88
N ALA A 415 -20.57 5.44 3.11
CA ALA A 415 -19.23 5.91 3.38
C ALA A 415 -18.17 5.09 2.64
N ASN A 416 -18.28 3.76 2.66
CA ASN A 416 -17.32 2.88 2.00
C ASN A 416 -17.37 2.97 0.48
N VAL A 417 -18.56 3.10 -0.12
CA VAL A 417 -18.71 3.35 -1.57
C VAL A 417 -18.06 4.67 -1.97
N PHE A 418 -18.24 5.72 -1.16
CA PHE A 418 -17.62 7.03 -1.38
C PHE A 418 -16.10 6.97 -1.25
N ASP A 419 -15.59 6.38 -0.16
CA ASP A 419 -14.16 6.26 0.13
C ASP A 419 -13.43 5.42 -0.93
N ALA A 420 -14.09 4.40 -1.49
CA ALA A 420 -13.56 3.59 -2.58
C ALA A 420 -13.62 4.30 -3.95
N GLY A 421 -14.39 5.38 -4.08
CA GLY A 421 -14.52 6.13 -5.33
C GLY A 421 -15.22 5.36 -6.46
N LEU A 422 -16.06 4.36 -6.13
CA LEU A 422 -16.63 3.41 -7.09
C LEU A 422 -17.99 3.83 -7.67
N ASP A 423 -18.62 4.88 -7.15
CA ASP A 423 -19.96 5.33 -7.56
C ASP A 423 -19.96 6.80 -8.01
N PRO A 424 -19.33 7.13 -9.16
CA PRO A 424 -19.22 8.51 -9.64
C PRO A 424 -20.57 9.16 -9.94
N ASN A 425 -21.60 8.37 -10.26
CA ASN A 425 -22.95 8.83 -10.59
C ASN A 425 -23.91 8.86 -9.38
N LEU A 426 -23.45 8.41 -8.21
CA LEU A 426 -24.24 8.27 -6.99
C LEU A 426 -25.47 7.34 -7.16
N GLU A 427 -25.39 6.37 -8.07
CA GLU A 427 -26.49 5.43 -8.33
C GLU A 427 -26.71 4.50 -7.15
N MET A 428 -25.63 3.93 -6.61
CA MET A 428 -25.70 3.01 -5.48
C MET A 428 -26.02 3.75 -4.17
N VAL A 429 -25.52 4.98 -4.03
CA VAL A 429 -25.89 5.85 -2.90
C VAL A 429 -27.39 6.12 -2.88
N LYS A 430 -27.99 6.48 -4.04
CA LYS A 430 -29.45 6.67 -4.16
C LYS A 430 -30.22 5.39 -3.91
N TYR A 431 -29.70 4.25 -4.37
CA TYR A 431 -30.31 2.94 -4.11
C TYR A 431 -30.37 2.64 -2.60
N LEU A 432 -29.28 2.88 -1.86
CA LEU A 432 -29.24 2.76 -0.40
C LEU A 432 -30.18 3.75 0.30
N ASP A 433 -30.32 4.98 -0.21
CA ASP A 433 -31.26 5.97 0.35
C ASP A 433 -32.71 5.48 0.29
N GLY A 434 -33.10 4.77 -0.77
CA GLY A 434 -34.41 4.14 -0.88
C GLY A 434 -34.70 3.16 0.25
N PHE A 435 -33.75 2.26 0.54
CA PHE A 435 -33.87 1.34 1.68
C PHE A 435 -33.90 2.09 3.01
N GLN A 436 -33.07 3.13 3.18
CA GLN A 436 -33.01 3.89 4.42
C GLN A 436 -34.31 4.63 4.73
N GLN A 437 -34.98 5.18 3.72
CA GLN A 437 -36.25 5.90 3.88
C GLN A 437 -37.39 4.99 4.34
N HIS A 438 -37.40 3.75 3.86
CA HIS A 438 -38.49 2.79 4.11
C HIS A 438 -38.13 1.69 5.12
N TRP A 439 -36.98 1.82 5.80
CA TRP A 439 -36.39 0.71 6.57
C TRP A 439 -37.31 0.09 7.63
N PHE A 440 -38.15 0.89 8.27
CA PHE A 440 -39.07 0.42 9.32
C PHE A 440 -40.52 0.27 8.85
N ASP A 441 -40.75 0.33 7.53
CA ASP A 441 -42.06 0.10 6.93
C ASP A 441 -42.13 -1.32 6.34
N ASP A 442 -42.73 -2.25 7.10
CA ASP A 442 -42.90 -3.65 6.70
C ASP A 442 -43.84 -3.82 5.50
N LYS A 443 -44.64 -2.80 5.14
CA LYS A 443 -45.49 -2.86 3.94
C LYS A 443 -44.73 -2.51 2.67
N VAL A 444 -43.64 -1.75 2.81
CA VAL A 444 -42.84 -1.25 1.69
C VAL A 444 -41.59 -2.09 1.47
N ILE A 445 -40.93 -2.56 2.54
CA ILE A 445 -39.80 -3.47 2.42
C ILE A 445 -40.28 -4.91 2.46
N VAL A 446 -40.51 -5.45 1.26
CA VAL A 446 -40.84 -6.86 1.03
C VAL A 446 -39.61 -7.71 0.66
N THR A 447 -38.48 -7.07 0.38
CA THR A 447 -37.24 -7.75 -0.03
C THR A 447 -36.58 -8.49 1.13
N THR A 448 -36.03 -9.66 0.85
CA THR A 448 -35.35 -10.51 1.85
C THR A 448 -33.86 -10.63 1.56
N SER A 449 -33.10 -11.08 2.56
CA SER A 449 -31.67 -11.33 2.47
C SER A 449 -31.29 -12.21 1.28
N HIS A 450 -32.14 -13.16 0.92
CA HIS A 450 -31.96 -14.08 -0.21
C HIS A 450 -31.74 -13.38 -1.55
N GLU A 451 -32.42 -12.23 -1.78
CA GLU A 451 -32.33 -11.46 -3.03
C GLU A 451 -30.96 -10.80 -3.24
N PHE A 452 -30.18 -10.70 -2.16
CA PHE A 452 -28.86 -10.07 -2.14
C PHE A 452 -27.71 -11.07 -1.99
N ILE A 453 -28.00 -12.32 -1.62
CA ILE A 453 -27.01 -13.37 -1.35
C ILE A 453 -26.75 -14.24 -2.60
N GLN A 454 -27.67 -14.27 -3.58
CA GLN A 454 -27.45 -15.05 -4.79
C GLN A 454 -26.22 -14.55 -5.57
N PRO A 455 -25.25 -15.43 -5.89
CA PRO A 455 -24.22 -15.10 -6.87
C PRO A 455 -24.89 -14.84 -8.23
N ALA A 456 -24.31 -13.94 -9.02
CA ALA A 456 -24.58 -13.97 -10.46
C ALA A 456 -24.28 -15.40 -10.93
N GLU A 457 -25.26 -16.03 -11.57
CA GLU A 457 -25.30 -17.43 -12.00
C GLU A 457 -23.93 -18.10 -12.17
N ASP A 458 -23.68 -19.15 -11.37
CA ASP A 458 -22.75 -20.21 -11.75
C ASP A 458 -23.29 -20.85 -13.03
N ASN A 459 -22.84 -20.34 -14.18
CA ASN A 459 -22.91 -21.08 -15.43
C ASN A 459 -21.94 -22.26 -15.33
N ARG A 460 -22.50 -23.35 -14.80
CA ARG A 460 -22.18 -24.79 -14.92
C ARG A 460 -20.89 -25.17 -15.60
#